data_AF-A0A1C0BSN7-F1
#
_entry.id   AF-A0A1C0BSN7-F1
#
_cell.length_a   1.000
_cell.length_b   1.000
_cell.length_c   1.000
_cell.angle_alpha   90.00
_cell.angle_beta   90.00
_cell.angle_gamma   90.00
#
_symmetry.space_group_name_H-M   'P 1'
#
loop_
_entity.id
_entity.type
_entity.pdbx_description
1 polymer ?
#
loop_
_entity_poly.entity_id
_entity_poly.type
_entity_poly.pdbx_seq_one_letter_code
_entity_poly.pdbx_strand_id
1 'polypeptide(L)'
;MKIALAQMNVVAGKCEQNFQKMEELIAKAKTDEVDIIVFPEMCISGYLLQDKLLDEAFCAYVHSFNERVLALSEGIGIVYGNLYHGPIETIEKGRDGRTLRCNCAFFAHNQTWVKKENSIMDGFHIKHLNPDYRIFDDSRFYLSGIEVSNYLFKEMDRLISPFLFELNGKTYRIGLEVCEDIWSYDYSVDPTKILAKQNVDFIINVSSSPYTKNKEISRNKQLLKHAQELGEHMPMVIYVNAVGMQNNGKNVILFDGDSTVFDTHGKPIFTCNDGFKEEYAVYDFRAIRIDSFCENKLLEALTTALYEFDRQMFPFQPKWIIGLSGGIDSCINAGLLVRALGPKRVVGYNLATKYNSDLTKNNAKQVADSLGIELRNGSIEEVVKATEQTAKMYGYEEPYPSLVVENIQARVRGHILSTFAALEGGVIVNNANKVEIAVGYCTLYGDSIGAISPIGDLTKVEVFELAKQLNAYFGKEVISKTLIPEITNGTIDWKMPPSAELKDAQVDPMKWYYHDELIRRFLDYPTMNVEAYMESYLDGSIYDEEIGQWIRYYHLDDGNAFIEDLEWLLSQMAKSVFKRIQMPPIVSLSRGAFGNDYREAQLGVIQSKRYLELKEKILLR
;
A
#
# COMPACT_ATOMS: atom_id res chain seq x y z
N MET A 1 1.45 30.10 -20.64
CA MET A 1 1.18 29.58 -19.31
C MET A 1 2.20 28.49 -19.02
N LYS A 2 2.92 28.56 -17.91
CA LYS A 2 3.78 27.51 -17.34
C LYS A 2 3.14 27.00 -16.05
N ILE A 3 3.11 25.68 -15.88
CA ILE A 3 2.53 25.02 -14.71
C ILE A 3 3.60 24.14 -14.06
N ALA A 4 3.89 24.38 -12.78
CA ALA A 4 4.75 23.50 -11.99
C ALA A 4 3.95 22.38 -11.33
N LEU A 5 4.36 21.14 -11.57
CA LEU A 5 3.89 19.96 -10.87
C LEU A 5 4.82 19.74 -9.67
N ALA A 6 4.32 19.99 -8.47
CA ALA A 6 5.07 19.84 -7.23
C ALA A 6 4.84 18.44 -6.63
N GLN A 7 5.51 17.43 -7.19
CA GLN A 7 5.52 16.08 -6.64
C GLN A 7 6.36 16.06 -5.36
N MET A 8 5.72 16.32 -4.21
CA MET A 8 6.41 16.46 -2.92
C MET A 8 6.18 15.27 -1.98
N ASN A 9 7.11 15.06 -1.04
CA ASN A 9 6.97 14.07 0.03
C ASN A 9 6.09 14.65 1.13
N VAL A 10 4.87 14.11 1.27
CA VAL A 10 3.92 14.55 2.28
C VAL A 10 4.08 13.71 3.55
N VAL A 11 4.68 14.30 4.58
CA VAL A 11 4.94 13.60 5.85
C VAL A 11 3.73 13.74 6.77
N ALA A 12 3.04 12.64 7.05
CA ALA A 12 1.80 12.64 7.83
C ALA A 12 1.96 13.31 9.22
N GLY A 13 1.08 14.25 9.52
CA GLY A 13 1.01 15.01 10.77
C GLY A 13 2.05 16.13 10.89
N LYS A 14 3.00 16.27 9.96
CA LYS A 14 4.08 17.27 10.02
C LYS A 14 3.74 18.55 9.26
N CYS A 15 2.62 19.18 9.65
CA CYS A 15 2.04 20.33 8.94
C CYS A 15 3.03 21.46 8.65
N GLU A 16 3.82 21.86 9.66
CA GLU A 16 4.81 22.93 9.49
C GLU A 16 5.94 22.53 8.52
N GLN A 17 6.43 21.29 8.60
CA GLN A 17 7.47 20.80 7.70
C GLN A 17 6.99 20.76 6.25
N ASN A 18 5.77 20.26 6.04
CA ASN A 18 5.19 20.18 4.71
C ASN A 18 4.92 21.59 4.14
N PHE A 19 4.43 22.51 4.96
CA PHE A 19 4.24 23.91 4.56
C PHE A 19 5.56 24.60 4.20
N GLN A 20 6.63 24.41 5.00
CA GLN A 20 7.96 24.93 4.66
C GLN A 20 8.46 24.42 3.31
N LYS A 21 8.22 23.14 3.02
CA LYS A 21 8.54 22.58 1.70
C LYS A 21 7.72 23.24 0.58
N MET A 22 6.45 23.53 0.82
CA MET A 22 5.63 24.30 -0.13
C MET A 22 6.18 25.71 -0.33
N GLU A 23 6.58 26.41 0.74
CA GLU A 23 7.20 27.74 0.66
C GLU A 23 8.45 27.74 -0.24
N GLU A 24 9.34 26.77 -0.06
CA GLU A 24 10.53 26.59 -0.89
C GLU A 24 10.17 26.38 -2.37
N LEU A 25 9.19 25.52 -2.65
CA LEU A 25 8.76 25.20 -4.01
C LEU A 25 8.01 26.37 -4.67
N ILE A 26 7.21 27.13 -3.92
CA ILE A 26 6.55 28.35 -4.40
C ILE A 26 7.59 29.42 -4.73
N ALA A 27 8.57 29.64 -3.85
CA ALA A 27 9.66 30.60 -4.09
C ALA A 27 10.47 30.24 -5.34
N LYS A 28 10.76 28.94 -5.51
CA LYS A 28 11.37 28.42 -6.73
C LYS A 28 10.50 28.66 -7.96
N ALA A 29 9.20 28.38 -7.89
CA ALA A 29 8.27 28.58 -9.00
C ALA A 29 8.18 30.05 -9.44
N LYS A 30 8.17 31.00 -8.50
CA LYS A 30 8.25 32.43 -8.82
C LYS A 30 9.55 32.79 -9.54
N THR A 31 10.67 32.20 -9.10
CA THR A 31 11.99 32.41 -9.74
C THR A 31 12.03 31.86 -11.16
N ASP A 32 11.39 30.72 -11.41
CA ASP A 32 11.30 30.07 -12.72
C ASP A 32 10.20 30.69 -13.62
N GLU A 33 9.59 31.79 -13.16
CA GLU A 33 8.49 32.53 -13.81
C GLU A 33 7.33 31.61 -14.19
N VAL A 34 6.97 30.72 -13.26
CA VAL A 34 5.81 29.83 -13.38
C VAL A 34 4.52 30.58 -13.05
N ASP A 35 3.48 30.35 -13.86
CA ASP A 35 2.19 31.02 -13.68
C ASP A 35 1.31 30.31 -12.65
N ILE A 36 1.35 28.98 -12.58
CA ILE A 36 0.61 28.17 -11.60
C ILE A 36 1.52 27.07 -11.03
N ILE A 37 1.54 26.91 -9.70
CA ILE A 37 2.12 25.73 -9.04
C ILE A 37 1.00 24.87 -8.43
N VAL A 38 1.08 23.56 -8.66
CA VAL A 38 0.09 22.58 -8.22
C VAL A 38 0.71 21.61 -7.22
N PHE A 39 0.06 21.45 -6.07
CA PHE A 39 0.46 20.54 -4.99
C PHE A 39 -0.54 19.38 -4.80
N PRO A 40 -0.12 18.27 -4.18
CA PRO A 40 -0.96 17.09 -3.93
C PRO A 40 -2.19 17.33 -3.05
N GLU A 41 -3.08 16.34 -3.01
CA GLU A 41 -4.19 16.26 -2.06
C GLU A 41 -3.67 16.22 -0.60
N MET A 42 -4.30 16.97 0.31
CA MET A 42 -3.97 17.01 1.74
C MET A 42 -2.46 17.24 2.02
N CYS A 43 -1.80 18.02 1.16
CA CYS A 43 -0.35 18.21 1.19
C CYS A 43 0.19 18.88 2.47
N ILE A 44 -0.65 19.61 3.21
CA ILE A 44 -0.26 20.18 4.52
C ILE A 44 -0.19 19.09 5.58
N SER A 45 -1.28 18.36 5.82
CA SER A 45 -1.37 17.48 6.98
C SER A 45 -0.99 16.03 6.70
N GLY A 46 -1.01 15.59 5.45
CA GLY A 46 -1.09 14.18 5.08
C GLY A 46 -2.53 13.69 5.05
N TYR A 47 -2.73 12.55 4.42
CA TYR A 47 -4.05 12.02 4.08
C TYR A 47 -4.51 10.95 5.09
N LEU A 48 -3.63 10.00 5.42
CA LEU A 48 -3.92 8.87 6.30
C LEU A 48 -3.65 9.21 7.77
N LEU A 49 -4.50 10.07 8.34
CA LEU A 49 -4.36 10.54 9.73
C LEU A 49 -5.32 9.85 10.72
N GLN A 50 -6.22 9.00 10.23
CA GLN A 50 -7.20 8.27 11.04
C GLN A 50 -7.99 9.24 11.94
N ASP A 51 -8.33 8.81 13.15
CA ASP A 51 -9.13 9.61 14.09
C ASP A 51 -8.44 10.90 14.58
N LYS A 52 -7.18 11.17 14.20
CA LYS A 52 -6.59 12.49 14.41
C LYS A 52 -7.37 13.59 13.66
N LEU A 53 -8.08 13.24 12.58
CA LEU A 53 -9.01 14.14 11.87
C LEU A 53 -10.32 14.42 12.63
N LEU A 54 -10.55 13.75 13.77
CA LEU A 54 -11.68 14.02 14.66
C LEU A 54 -11.29 14.96 15.82
N ASP A 55 -10.01 15.34 15.92
CA ASP A 55 -9.51 16.33 16.87
C ASP A 55 -9.74 17.74 16.32
N GLU A 56 -10.74 18.44 16.86
CA GLU A 56 -11.15 19.79 16.43
C GLU A 56 -9.98 20.80 16.46
N ALA A 57 -9.11 20.74 17.49
CA ALA A 57 -7.98 21.66 17.58
C ALA A 57 -6.95 21.38 16.49
N PHE A 58 -6.72 20.11 16.18
CA PHE A 58 -5.85 19.72 15.07
C PHE A 58 -6.46 20.13 13.72
N CYS A 59 -7.75 19.92 13.50
CA CYS A 59 -8.44 20.35 12.28
C CYS A 59 -8.39 21.87 12.08
N ALA A 60 -8.64 22.64 13.14
CA ALA A 60 -8.49 24.09 13.11
C ALA A 60 -7.03 24.52 12.81
N TYR A 61 -6.05 23.83 13.39
CA TYR A 61 -4.64 24.05 13.08
C TYR A 61 -4.32 23.79 11.61
N VAL A 62 -4.72 22.65 11.04
CA VAL A 62 -4.52 22.32 9.62
C VAL A 62 -5.23 23.33 8.71
N HIS A 63 -6.45 23.71 9.04
CA HIS A 63 -7.23 24.70 8.28
C HIS A 63 -6.56 26.09 8.27
N SER A 64 -5.92 26.48 9.38
CA SER A 64 -5.23 27.80 9.48
C SER A 64 -4.11 28.00 8.44
N PHE A 65 -3.56 26.91 7.88
CA PHE A 65 -2.56 26.99 6.80
C PHE A 65 -3.13 27.53 5.49
N ASN A 66 -4.46 27.50 5.29
CA ASN A 66 -5.06 28.03 4.06
C ASN A 66 -4.77 29.54 3.88
N GLU A 67 -4.88 30.32 4.96
CA GLU A 67 -4.53 31.75 4.95
C GLU A 67 -3.02 31.98 4.75
N ARG A 68 -2.19 31.08 5.27
CA ARG A 68 -0.72 31.15 5.08
C ARG A 68 -0.35 30.89 3.62
N VAL A 69 -0.94 29.89 2.98
CA VAL A 69 -0.71 29.62 1.54
C VAL A 69 -1.27 30.74 0.67
N LEU A 70 -2.44 31.28 1.01
CA LEU A 70 -3.04 32.44 0.33
C LEU A 70 -2.06 33.62 0.31
N ALA A 71 -1.42 33.95 1.44
CA ALA A 71 -0.47 35.05 1.54
C ALA A 71 0.76 34.90 0.60
N LEU A 72 1.13 33.66 0.26
CA LEU A 72 2.25 33.35 -0.64
C LEU A 72 1.89 33.49 -2.14
N SER A 73 0.61 33.64 -2.48
CA SER A 73 0.13 33.65 -3.88
C SER A 73 0.37 34.94 -4.65
N GLU A 74 1.10 35.91 -4.09
CA GLU A 74 1.46 37.14 -4.81
C GLU A 74 2.26 36.84 -6.08
N GLY A 75 1.71 37.20 -7.25
CA GLY A 75 2.33 37.01 -8.56
C GLY A 75 2.31 35.57 -9.09
N ILE A 76 1.58 34.64 -8.46
CA ILE A 76 1.50 33.24 -8.89
C ILE A 76 0.16 32.59 -8.52
N GLY A 77 -0.38 31.75 -9.39
CA GLY A 77 -1.49 30.85 -9.04
C GLY A 77 -1.00 29.67 -8.18
N ILE A 78 -1.67 29.38 -7.08
CA ILE A 78 -1.34 28.23 -6.22
C ILE A 78 -2.58 27.33 -6.12
N VAL A 79 -2.46 26.10 -6.60
CA VAL A 79 -3.49 25.05 -6.46
C VAL A 79 -2.96 23.98 -5.50
N TYR A 80 -3.71 23.63 -4.46
CA TYR A 80 -3.24 22.67 -3.46
C TYR A 80 -4.41 21.98 -2.75
N GLY A 81 -4.22 20.73 -2.31
CA GLY A 81 -5.20 20.05 -1.48
C GLY A 81 -5.00 20.32 0.01
N ASN A 82 -6.07 20.65 0.73
CA ASN A 82 -6.06 20.78 2.19
C ASN A 82 -7.47 20.63 2.81
N LEU A 83 -7.52 20.61 4.14
CA LEU A 83 -8.74 20.59 4.93
C LEU A 83 -9.46 21.94 4.91
N TYR A 84 -10.76 21.91 4.61
CA TYR A 84 -11.70 22.94 5.06
C TYR A 84 -12.29 22.52 6.41
N HIS A 85 -12.32 23.42 7.39
CA HIS A 85 -12.90 23.18 8.70
C HIS A 85 -13.64 24.43 9.20
N GLY A 86 -14.95 24.32 9.34
CA GLY A 86 -15.82 25.44 9.69
C GLY A 86 -17.20 25.31 9.06
N PRO A 87 -18.14 26.21 9.36
CA PRO A 87 -19.46 26.18 8.76
C PRO A 87 -19.39 26.49 7.26
N ILE A 88 -20.32 25.92 6.49
CA ILE A 88 -20.61 26.28 5.12
C ILE A 88 -22.08 26.66 5.05
N GLU A 89 -22.37 27.94 4.83
CA GLU A 89 -23.73 28.47 4.85
C GLU A 89 -24.48 28.02 6.12
N THR A 90 -25.50 27.18 5.98
CA THR A 90 -26.31 26.62 7.08
C THR A 90 -25.82 25.27 7.60
N ILE A 91 -24.75 24.70 7.04
CA ILE A 91 -24.16 23.42 7.44
C ILE A 91 -23.03 23.69 8.43
N GLU A 92 -23.27 23.45 9.71
CA GLU A 92 -22.27 23.65 10.76
C GLU A 92 -21.52 22.37 11.13
N LYS A 93 -22.13 21.20 10.90
CA LYS A 93 -21.66 19.91 11.42
C LYS A 93 -21.54 18.82 10.35
N GLY A 94 -20.55 17.95 10.52
CA GLY A 94 -20.41 16.71 9.75
C GLY A 94 -21.29 15.57 10.29
N ARG A 95 -21.13 14.36 9.70
CA ARG A 95 -21.92 13.16 10.05
C ARG A 95 -21.76 12.72 11.50
N ASP A 96 -20.63 13.04 12.12
CA ASP A 96 -20.29 12.68 13.50
C ASP A 96 -20.70 13.74 14.53
N GLY A 97 -21.40 14.81 14.10
CA GLY A 97 -21.88 15.89 14.96
C GLY A 97 -20.82 16.90 15.40
N ARG A 98 -19.57 16.76 14.94
CA ARG A 98 -18.49 17.74 15.11
C ARG A 98 -18.53 18.80 14.00
N THR A 99 -17.73 19.86 14.13
CA THR A 99 -17.67 20.93 13.12
C THR A 99 -17.38 20.35 11.75
N LEU A 100 -18.08 20.87 10.75
CA LEU A 100 -17.97 20.43 9.37
C LEU A 100 -16.50 20.40 8.91
N ARG A 101 -16.16 19.33 8.19
CA ARG A 101 -14.87 19.11 7.56
C ARG A 101 -15.09 18.65 6.12
N CYS A 102 -14.32 19.21 5.21
CA CYS A 102 -14.30 18.81 3.81
C CYS A 102 -12.85 18.68 3.33
N ASN A 103 -12.58 17.66 2.51
CA ASN A 103 -11.34 17.55 1.76
C ASN A 103 -11.47 18.40 0.49
N CYS A 104 -10.60 19.38 0.29
CA CYS A 104 -10.76 20.39 -0.75
C CYS A 104 -9.48 20.61 -1.56
N ALA A 105 -9.64 20.95 -2.84
CA ALA A 105 -8.62 21.65 -3.61
C ALA A 105 -8.87 23.16 -3.50
N PHE A 106 -7.87 23.92 -3.06
CA PHE A 106 -7.88 25.37 -2.97
C PHE A 106 -7.16 26.00 -4.16
N PHE A 107 -7.55 27.22 -4.54
CA PHE A 107 -6.94 27.99 -5.61
C PHE A 107 -6.83 29.48 -5.24
N ALA A 108 -5.59 29.94 -5.06
CA ALA A 108 -5.26 31.32 -4.71
C ALA A 108 -4.42 31.99 -5.81
N HIS A 109 -4.59 33.30 -5.98
CA HIS A 109 -3.78 34.15 -6.87
C HIS A 109 -3.80 35.60 -6.38
N ASN A 110 -2.62 36.24 -6.31
CA ASN A 110 -2.46 37.63 -5.88
C ASN A 110 -3.14 37.92 -4.53
N GLN A 111 -2.91 37.00 -3.58
CA GLN A 111 -3.46 37.05 -2.22
C GLN A 111 -4.99 37.08 -2.16
N THR A 112 -5.64 36.60 -3.22
CA THR A 112 -7.10 36.45 -3.28
C THR A 112 -7.48 35.03 -3.69
N TRP A 113 -8.65 34.59 -3.24
CA TRP A 113 -9.26 33.35 -3.67
C TRP A 113 -9.78 33.47 -5.11
N VAL A 114 -9.40 32.55 -5.99
CA VAL A 114 -9.85 32.55 -7.39
C VAL A 114 -11.36 32.28 -7.43
N LYS A 115 -12.09 33.11 -8.18
CA LYS A 115 -13.55 33.02 -8.25
C LYS A 115 -14.00 31.85 -9.11
N LYS A 116 -15.13 31.25 -8.76
CA LYS A 116 -15.82 30.31 -9.64
C LYS A 116 -16.84 31.02 -10.50
N GLU A 117 -17.09 30.48 -11.69
CA GLU A 117 -18.07 31.05 -12.61
C GLU A 117 -19.48 31.13 -12.02
N ASN A 118 -19.88 30.11 -11.25
CA ASN A 118 -21.17 30.11 -10.56
C ASN A 118 -21.23 31.03 -9.33
N SER A 119 -20.11 31.63 -8.91
CA SER A 119 -19.97 32.47 -7.72
C SER A 119 -20.40 31.80 -6.40
N ILE A 120 -20.29 30.47 -6.30
CA ILE A 120 -20.62 29.69 -5.10
C ILE A 120 -19.33 29.12 -4.52
N MET A 121 -18.93 29.48 -3.29
CA MET A 121 -17.67 29.01 -2.67
C MET A 121 -16.41 29.32 -3.50
N ASP A 122 -16.13 30.60 -3.68
CA ASP A 122 -14.88 31.03 -4.31
C ASP A 122 -13.66 30.48 -3.55
N GLY A 123 -12.58 30.21 -4.29
CA GLY A 123 -11.31 29.77 -3.74
C GLY A 123 -11.13 28.28 -3.53
N PHE A 124 -12.19 27.47 -3.52
CA PHE A 124 -12.02 26.02 -3.35
C PHE A 124 -13.12 25.14 -3.97
N HIS A 125 -12.69 23.92 -4.32
CA HIS A 125 -13.52 22.80 -4.76
C HIS A 125 -13.52 21.74 -3.66
N ILE A 126 -14.72 21.30 -3.26
CA ILE A 126 -14.88 20.20 -2.31
C ILE A 126 -14.78 18.89 -3.10
N LYS A 127 -13.98 17.93 -2.64
CA LYS A 127 -13.93 16.56 -3.18
C LYS A 127 -15.36 16.01 -3.26
N HIS A 128 -15.83 15.71 -4.47
CA HIS A 128 -17.21 15.28 -4.67
C HIS A 128 -17.38 13.79 -4.39
N LEU A 129 -16.35 12.99 -4.69
CA LEU A 129 -16.39 11.55 -4.54
C LEU A 129 -15.50 11.14 -3.36
N ASN A 130 -16.11 10.74 -2.24
CA ASN A 130 -15.39 10.18 -1.10
C ASN A 130 -15.21 8.66 -1.31
N PRO A 131 -13.98 8.14 -1.36
CA PRO A 131 -13.75 6.70 -1.37
C PRO A 131 -13.98 6.09 0.02
N ASP A 132 -14.76 5.02 0.08
CA ASP A 132 -15.09 4.26 1.31
C ASP A 132 -14.91 2.75 1.11
N TYR A 133 -13.87 2.40 0.36
CA TYR A 133 -13.47 1.02 0.09
C TYR A 133 -11.99 0.86 0.41
N ARG A 134 -11.55 -0.38 0.62
CA ARG A 134 -10.14 -0.68 0.84
C ARG A 134 -9.59 0.14 2.03
N ILE A 135 -8.43 0.75 1.89
CA ILE A 135 -7.80 1.61 2.90
C ILE A 135 -8.53 2.93 3.19
N PHE A 136 -9.54 3.29 2.40
CA PHE A 136 -10.23 4.58 2.48
C PHE A 136 -11.47 4.49 3.37
N ASP A 137 -11.73 5.58 4.10
CA ASP A 137 -12.90 5.79 4.96
C ASP A 137 -13.26 7.29 4.95
N ASP A 138 -13.20 7.95 3.79
CA ASP A 138 -13.31 9.42 3.72
C ASP A 138 -14.62 9.93 4.33
N SER A 139 -15.72 9.20 4.15
CA SER A 139 -17.01 9.49 4.76
C SER A 139 -17.03 9.50 6.28
N ARG A 140 -16.05 8.85 6.94
CA ARG A 140 -15.89 8.91 8.39
C ARG A 140 -15.47 10.30 8.84
N PHE A 141 -14.70 11.01 8.01
CA PHE A 141 -14.03 12.25 8.38
C PHE A 141 -14.63 13.49 7.72
N TYR A 142 -15.13 13.36 6.49
CA TYR A 142 -15.52 14.47 5.62
C TYR A 142 -16.97 14.36 5.12
N LEU A 143 -17.62 15.50 4.89
CA LEU A 143 -18.76 15.55 3.95
C LEU A 143 -18.22 15.67 2.52
N SER A 144 -18.85 14.93 1.61
CA SER A 144 -18.57 15.01 0.18
C SER A 144 -19.22 16.24 -0.45
N GLY A 145 -18.68 16.68 -1.60
CA GLY A 145 -19.29 17.71 -2.43
C GLY A 145 -20.71 17.37 -2.88
N ILE A 146 -21.00 16.08 -3.11
CA ILE A 146 -22.37 15.59 -3.38
C ILE A 146 -23.31 15.92 -2.22
N GLU A 147 -22.90 15.61 -0.98
CA GLU A 147 -23.73 15.85 0.20
C GLU A 147 -23.94 17.34 0.46
N VAL A 148 -22.87 18.14 0.38
CA VAL A 148 -22.94 19.58 0.59
C VAL A 148 -23.81 20.23 -0.49
N SER A 149 -23.61 19.87 -1.77
CA SER A 149 -24.41 20.37 -2.89
C SER A 149 -25.90 20.01 -2.72
N ASN A 150 -26.19 18.75 -2.39
CA ASN A 150 -27.56 18.31 -2.21
C ASN A 150 -28.23 18.96 -1.00
N TYR A 151 -27.49 19.19 0.09
CA TYR A 151 -28.03 19.87 1.26
C TYR A 151 -28.47 21.30 0.92
N LEU A 152 -27.58 22.07 0.26
CA LEU A 152 -27.79 23.49 -0.04
C LEU A 152 -28.74 23.73 -1.22
N PHE A 153 -28.66 22.92 -2.27
CA PHE A 153 -29.30 23.21 -3.57
C PHE A 153 -30.28 22.13 -4.05
N LYS A 154 -30.37 20.98 -3.37
CA LYS A 154 -31.14 19.81 -3.85
C LYS A 154 -30.69 19.29 -5.22
N GLU A 155 -29.43 19.55 -5.56
CA GLU A 155 -28.74 19.12 -6.78
C GLU A 155 -27.39 18.51 -6.38
N MET A 156 -26.92 17.48 -7.07
CA MET A 156 -25.72 16.73 -6.67
C MET A 156 -24.41 17.34 -7.18
N ASP A 157 -24.48 18.20 -8.20
CA ASP A 157 -23.33 18.71 -8.96
C ASP A 157 -23.26 20.24 -9.04
N ARG A 158 -24.17 20.97 -8.36
CA ARG A 158 -24.25 22.43 -8.41
C ARG A 158 -22.95 23.14 -8.00
N LEU A 159 -22.15 22.48 -7.16
CA LEU A 159 -20.87 22.98 -6.66
C LEU A 159 -19.71 22.83 -7.67
N ILE A 160 -19.86 21.99 -8.69
CA ILE A 160 -18.85 21.73 -9.73
C ILE A 160 -18.92 22.85 -10.77
N SER A 161 -17.93 23.72 -10.77
CA SER A 161 -17.86 24.89 -11.66
C SER A 161 -16.41 25.28 -11.92
N PRO A 162 -16.07 25.79 -13.13
CA PRO A 162 -14.72 26.27 -13.41
C PRO A 162 -14.33 27.46 -12.54
N PHE A 163 -13.06 27.50 -12.21
CA PHE A 163 -12.39 28.69 -11.68
C PHE A 163 -11.99 29.61 -12.84
N LEU A 164 -12.17 30.92 -12.64
CA LEU A 164 -11.84 31.96 -13.60
C LEU A 164 -10.48 32.56 -13.25
N PHE A 165 -9.42 32.02 -13.84
CA PHE A 165 -8.05 32.45 -13.60
C PHE A 165 -7.60 33.48 -14.63
N GLU A 166 -7.39 34.72 -14.18
CA GLU A 166 -6.90 35.82 -15.02
C GLU A 166 -5.38 35.80 -15.12
N LEU A 167 -4.85 35.71 -16.35
CA LEU A 167 -3.42 35.79 -16.62
C LEU A 167 -3.16 36.58 -17.90
N ASN A 168 -2.38 37.66 -17.79
CA ASN A 168 -2.00 38.52 -18.93
C ASN A 168 -3.19 39.03 -19.76
N GLY A 169 -4.31 39.36 -19.11
CA GLY A 169 -5.53 39.87 -19.75
C GLY A 169 -6.38 38.80 -20.46
N LYS A 170 -6.06 37.51 -20.25
CA LYS A 170 -6.89 36.38 -20.68
C LYS A 170 -7.42 35.63 -19.45
N THR A 171 -8.72 35.35 -19.46
CA THR A 171 -9.38 34.44 -18.52
C THR A 171 -9.20 33.00 -18.98
N TYR A 172 -8.73 32.14 -18.08
CA TYR A 172 -8.69 30.69 -18.24
C TYR A 172 -9.74 30.05 -17.34
N ARG A 173 -10.52 29.12 -17.89
CA ARG A 173 -11.55 28.33 -17.20
C ARG A 173 -10.90 27.03 -16.73
N ILE A 174 -10.53 26.94 -15.47
CA ILE A 174 -9.80 25.80 -14.93
C ILE A 174 -10.73 24.95 -14.07
N GLY A 175 -10.88 23.67 -14.41
CA GLY A 175 -11.58 22.71 -13.56
C GLY A 175 -10.65 22.19 -12.46
N LEU A 176 -11.17 22.00 -11.24
CA LEU A 176 -10.43 21.34 -10.16
C LEU A 176 -11.12 20.05 -9.77
N GLU A 177 -10.31 19.06 -9.46
CA GLU A 177 -10.71 17.75 -8.96
C GLU A 177 -9.79 17.30 -7.83
N VAL A 178 -10.31 16.48 -6.92
CA VAL A 178 -9.51 15.89 -5.84
C VAL A 178 -9.53 14.36 -5.96
N CYS A 179 -8.37 13.78 -6.26
CA CYS A 179 -8.10 12.34 -6.33
C CYS A 179 -9.25 11.51 -6.92
N GLU A 180 -10.09 10.92 -6.07
CA GLU A 180 -11.20 10.03 -6.44
C GLU A 180 -12.18 10.65 -7.45
N ASP A 181 -12.25 11.98 -7.55
CA ASP A 181 -13.11 12.68 -8.53
C ASP A 181 -12.87 12.22 -9.99
N ILE A 182 -11.67 11.76 -10.37
CA ILE A 182 -11.42 11.18 -11.71
C ILE A 182 -11.96 9.75 -11.87
N TRP A 183 -12.23 9.03 -10.77
CA TRP A 183 -12.65 7.61 -10.73
C TRP A 183 -14.18 7.48 -10.63
N SER A 184 -14.91 8.26 -11.44
CA SER A 184 -16.33 8.51 -11.28
C SER A 184 -17.30 7.39 -11.71
N TYR A 185 -16.81 6.29 -12.27
CA TYR A 185 -17.68 5.29 -12.91
C TYR A 185 -18.57 4.50 -11.95
N ASP A 186 -18.17 4.39 -10.69
CA ASP A 186 -18.95 3.71 -9.65
C ASP A 186 -19.81 4.70 -8.85
N TYR A 187 -19.89 5.95 -9.29
CA TYR A 187 -20.61 7.05 -8.64
C TYR A 187 -21.78 7.57 -9.49
N SER A 188 -22.71 8.26 -8.85
CA SER A 188 -23.86 8.89 -9.51
C SER A 188 -23.53 10.22 -10.19
N VAL A 189 -22.35 10.77 -9.92
CA VAL A 189 -21.86 12.06 -10.44
C VAL A 189 -20.49 11.83 -11.05
N ASP A 190 -20.26 12.47 -12.20
CA ASP A 190 -18.98 12.43 -12.91
C ASP A 190 -18.41 13.84 -13.04
N PRO A 191 -17.54 14.26 -12.08
CA PRO A 191 -16.95 15.59 -12.07
C PRO A 191 -16.22 15.94 -13.37
N THR A 192 -15.46 14.99 -13.94
CA THR A 192 -14.71 15.18 -15.18
C THR A 192 -15.64 15.53 -16.34
N LYS A 193 -16.73 14.76 -16.49
CA LYS A 193 -17.73 15.00 -17.54
C LYS A 193 -18.51 16.30 -17.34
N ILE A 194 -18.77 16.69 -16.10
CA ILE A 194 -19.48 17.93 -15.79
C ILE A 194 -18.60 19.14 -16.13
N LEU A 195 -17.32 19.12 -15.73
CA LEU A 195 -16.35 20.15 -16.08
C LEU A 195 -16.12 20.22 -17.60
N ALA A 196 -16.03 19.08 -18.28
CA ALA A 196 -15.92 19.01 -19.74
C ALA A 196 -17.10 19.70 -20.45
N LYS A 197 -18.34 19.43 -20.01
CA LYS A 197 -19.54 20.10 -20.55
C LYS A 197 -19.58 21.61 -20.28
N GLN A 198 -18.87 22.07 -19.27
CA GLN A 198 -18.71 23.48 -18.94
C GLN A 198 -17.57 24.14 -19.74
N ASN A 199 -16.97 23.43 -20.71
CA ASN A 199 -15.91 23.93 -21.60
C ASN A 199 -14.72 24.53 -20.82
N VAL A 200 -14.17 23.76 -19.88
CA VAL A 200 -12.90 24.10 -19.23
C VAL A 200 -11.76 24.06 -20.24
N ASP A 201 -10.76 24.93 -20.07
CA ASP A 201 -9.52 24.89 -20.86
C ASP A 201 -8.69 23.65 -20.51
N PHE A 202 -8.67 23.26 -19.23
CA PHE A 202 -8.06 22.03 -18.70
C PHE A 202 -8.56 21.76 -17.28
N ILE A 203 -8.31 20.55 -16.79
CA ILE A 203 -8.60 20.12 -15.42
C ILE A 203 -7.28 19.92 -14.66
N ILE A 204 -7.24 20.34 -13.40
CA ILE A 204 -6.17 19.99 -12.45
C ILE A 204 -6.75 19.02 -11.43
N ASN A 205 -6.15 17.84 -11.31
CA ASN A 205 -6.46 16.86 -10.28
C ASN A 205 -5.32 16.82 -9.25
N VAL A 206 -5.61 17.17 -8.00
CA VAL A 206 -4.68 17.03 -6.87
C VAL A 206 -4.92 15.69 -6.19
N SER A 207 -3.86 14.91 -5.95
CA SER A 207 -3.99 13.50 -5.56
C SER A 207 -3.07 13.08 -4.42
N SER A 208 -3.59 12.20 -3.57
CA SER A 208 -2.84 11.32 -2.67
C SER A 208 -3.22 9.88 -3.03
N SER A 209 -2.84 9.45 -4.24
CA SER A 209 -3.16 8.15 -4.79
C SER A 209 -2.11 7.11 -4.37
N PRO A 210 -2.48 6.13 -3.53
CA PRO A 210 -1.54 5.15 -3.02
C PRO A 210 -1.03 4.23 -4.13
N TYR A 211 0.23 3.83 -4.01
CA TYR A 211 0.85 2.81 -4.85
C TYR A 211 0.23 1.44 -4.58
N THR A 212 -0.05 0.73 -5.67
CA THR A 212 -0.20 -0.72 -5.71
C THR A 212 0.47 -1.21 -7.00
N LYS A 213 0.75 -2.50 -7.10
CA LYS A 213 1.29 -3.11 -8.32
C LYS A 213 0.44 -2.68 -9.54
N ASN A 214 1.10 -2.11 -10.54
CA ASN A 214 0.50 -1.63 -11.80
C ASN A 214 -0.49 -0.46 -11.68
N LYS A 215 -0.44 0.34 -10.59
CA LYS A 215 -1.38 1.46 -10.39
C LYS A 215 -1.27 2.52 -11.49
N GLU A 216 -0.08 2.77 -12.02
CA GLU A 216 0.12 3.68 -13.16
C GLU A 216 -0.69 3.26 -14.40
N ILE A 217 -0.77 1.95 -14.67
CA ILE A 217 -1.60 1.42 -15.76
C ILE A 217 -3.08 1.68 -15.48
N SER A 218 -3.54 1.51 -14.24
CA SER A 218 -4.92 1.82 -13.86
C SER A 218 -5.24 3.31 -14.01
N ARG A 219 -4.33 4.22 -13.63
CA ARG A 219 -4.50 5.67 -13.81
C ARG A 219 -4.67 6.01 -15.30
N ASN A 220 -3.79 5.49 -16.15
CA ASN A 220 -3.85 5.70 -17.60
C ASN A 220 -5.13 5.16 -18.22
N LYS A 221 -5.58 3.96 -17.80
CA LYS A 221 -6.84 3.37 -18.27
C LYS A 221 -8.06 4.22 -17.90
N GLN A 222 -8.05 4.84 -16.72
CA GLN A 222 -9.15 5.69 -16.28
C GLN A 222 -9.31 6.92 -17.17
N LEU A 223 -8.20 7.62 -17.46
CA LEU A 223 -8.21 8.80 -18.33
C LEU A 223 -8.54 8.43 -19.79
N LEU A 224 -8.06 7.29 -20.27
CA LEU A 224 -8.43 6.79 -21.59
C LEU A 224 -9.94 6.52 -21.71
N LYS A 225 -10.55 5.98 -20.65
CA LYS A 225 -11.99 5.72 -20.63
C LYS A 225 -12.80 7.03 -20.68
N HIS A 226 -12.38 8.04 -19.93
CA HIS A 226 -12.96 9.39 -20.01
C HIS A 226 -12.85 9.97 -21.42
N ALA A 227 -11.68 9.87 -22.04
CA ALA A 227 -11.47 10.34 -23.40
C ALA A 227 -12.35 9.63 -24.44
N GLN A 228 -12.56 8.31 -24.29
CA GLN A 228 -13.45 7.54 -25.16
C GLN A 228 -14.91 7.98 -25.04
N GLU A 229 -15.36 8.35 -23.84
CA GLU A 229 -16.74 8.77 -23.60
C GLU A 229 -17.01 10.23 -23.95
N LEU A 230 -16.04 11.11 -23.74
CA LEU A 230 -16.16 12.56 -23.97
C LEU A 230 -15.81 12.96 -25.42
N GLY A 231 -15.00 12.15 -26.11
CA GLY A 231 -14.55 12.41 -27.46
C GLY A 231 -13.85 13.76 -27.57
N GLU A 232 -14.29 14.61 -28.50
CA GLU A 232 -13.72 15.95 -28.74
C GLU A 232 -13.90 16.92 -27.56
N HIS A 233 -14.76 16.59 -26.58
CA HIS A 233 -14.98 17.42 -25.39
C HIS A 233 -14.03 17.09 -24.24
N MET A 234 -13.16 16.08 -24.37
CA MET A 234 -12.21 15.70 -23.33
C MET A 234 -11.19 16.83 -23.13
N PRO A 235 -11.13 17.46 -21.94
CA PRO A 235 -10.09 18.43 -21.64
C PRO A 235 -8.77 17.71 -21.33
N MET A 236 -7.66 18.43 -21.46
CA MET A 236 -6.39 18.01 -20.88
C MET A 236 -6.51 17.92 -19.35
N VAL A 237 -5.85 16.93 -18.76
CA VAL A 237 -5.85 16.72 -17.30
C VAL A 237 -4.43 16.79 -16.77
N ILE A 238 -4.19 17.66 -15.80
CA ILE A 238 -2.92 17.79 -15.08
C ILE A 238 -3.09 17.12 -13.72
N TYR A 239 -2.48 15.95 -13.57
CA TYR A 239 -2.56 15.10 -12.39
C TYR A 239 -1.28 15.26 -11.55
N VAL A 240 -1.42 15.72 -10.30
CA VAL A 240 -0.29 15.88 -9.37
C VAL A 240 -0.50 15.02 -8.14
N ASN A 241 0.42 14.10 -7.89
CA ASN A 241 0.33 13.13 -6.82
C ASN A 241 1.46 13.30 -5.80
N ALA A 242 1.19 12.92 -4.55
CA ALA A 242 2.19 12.88 -3.49
C ALA A 242 3.22 11.77 -3.74
N VAL A 243 4.40 11.92 -3.13
CA VAL A 243 5.33 10.82 -2.87
C VAL A 243 5.49 10.58 -1.37
N GLY A 244 6.14 9.47 -1.02
CA GLY A 244 6.52 9.15 0.35
C GLY A 244 5.67 8.03 0.95
N MET A 245 5.59 8.01 2.28
CA MET A 245 4.90 6.97 3.04
C MET A 245 4.00 7.59 4.10
N GLN A 246 2.81 7.01 4.24
CA GLN A 246 1.91 7.23 5.37
C GLN A 246 1.39 5.87 5.87
N ASN A 247 0.69 5.84 7.01
CA ASN A 247 0.17 4.59 7.56
C ASN A 247 -1.17 4.79 8.25
N ASN A 248 -1.96 3.72 8.34
CA ASN A 248 -3.25 3.70 9.05
C ASN A 248 -3.22 2.73 10.24
N GLY A 249 -2.04 2.55 10.85
CA GLY A 249 -1.81 1.63 11.96
C GLY A 249 -1.59 0.19 11.52
N LYS A 250 -2.46 -0.39 10.67
CA LYS A 250 -2.30 -1.79 10.19
C LYS A 250 -1.58 -1.91 8.86
N ASN A 251 -1.61 -0.88 8.04
CA ASN A 251 -0.94 -0.84 6.76
C ASN A 251 0.02 0.35 6.68
N VAL A 252 1.22 0.09 6.16
CA VAL A 252 2.19 1.08 5.71
C VAL A 252 1.99 1.25 4.21
N ILE A 253 1.70 2.47 3.77
CA ILE A 253 1.19 2.78 2.43
C ILE A 253 2.11 3.79 1.78
N LEU A 254 2.47 3.51 0.53
CA LEU A 254 3.35 4.34 -0.27
C LEU A 254 2.57 5.18 -1.28
N PHE A 255 3.17 6.29 -1.67
CA PHE A 255 2.73 7.12 -2.78
C PHE A 255 3.92 7.23 -3.74
N ASP A 256 3.70 6.84 -4.99
CA ASP A 256 4.75 6.71 -6.01
C ASP A 256 5.00 8.00 -6.79
N GLY A 257 4.19 9.03 -6.59
CA GLY A 257 4.22 10.21 -7.42
C GLY A 257 3.60 9.88 -8.76
N ASP A 258 4.42 9.78 -9.81
CA ASP A 258 3.96 9.54 -11.18
C ASP A 258 2.99 10.65 -11.63
N SER A 259 3.28 11.89 -11.21
CA SER A 259 2.51 13.07 -11.61
C SER A 259 2.57 13.23 -13.13
N THR A 260 1.42 13.40 -13.77
CA THR A 260 1.27 13.21 -15.22
C THR A 260 0.34 14.24 -15.83
N VAL A 261 0.68 14.73 -17.02
CA VAL A 261 -0.23 15.49 -17.88
C VAL A 261 -0.76 14.58 -18.97
N PHE A 262 -2.08 14.51 -19.08
CA PHE A 262 -2.81 13.77 -20.09
C PHE A 262 -3.37 14.71 -21.14
N ASP A 263 -3.20 14.38 -22.41
CA ASP A 263 -3.77 15.14 -23.52
C ASP A 263 -5.31 14.98 -23.63
N THR A 264 -5.90 15.64 -24.62
CA THR A 264 -7.33 15.55 -24.96
C THR A 264 -7.77 14.18 -25.50
N HIS A 265 -6.85 13.21 -25.59
CA HIS A 265 -7.14 11.81 -25.92
C HIS A 265 -6.90 10.88 -24.72
N GLY A 266 -6.67 11.43 -23.53
CA GLY A 266 -6.42 10.67 -22.31
C GLY A 266 -5.06 9.97 -22.30
N LYS A 267 -4.12 10.39 -23.14
CA LYS A 267 -2.77 9.80 -23.23
C LYS A 267 -1.75 10.63 -22.46
N PRO A 268 -0.81 10.01 -21.74
CA PRO A 268 0.25 10.75 -21.07
C PRO A 268 1.13 11.45 -22.12
N ILE A 269 1.41 12.73 -21.92
CA ILE A 269 2.30 13.56 -22.75
C ILE A 269 3.46 14.17 -21.95
N PHE A 270 3.30 14.28 -20.63
CA PHE A 270 4.34 14.74 -19.71
C PHE A 270 4.24 13.92 -18.41
N THR A 271 5.31 13.25 -18.00
CA THR A 271 5.36 12.49 -16.73
C THR A 271 6.49 12.99 -15.85
N CYS A 272 6.30 12.91 -14.53
CA CYS A 272 7.35 12.97 -13.53
C CYS A 272 7.82 11.54 -13.22
N ASN A 273 8.90 11.41 -12.45
CA ASN A 273 9.40 10.11 -12.03
C ASN A 273 8.36 9.34 -11.20
N ASP A 274 8.36 8.02 -11.36
CA ASP A 274 7.53 7.07 -10.61
C ASP A 274 8.35 6.26 -9.59
N GLY A 275 9.58 6.71 -9.31
CA GLY A 275 10.56 6.06 -8.45
C GLY A 275 10.43 6.43 -6.97
N PHE A 276 9.25 6.85 -6.52
CA PHE A 276 8.96 7.30 -5.15
C PHE A 276 9.80 8.51 -4.68
N LYS A 277 10.19 9.40 -5.60
CA LYS A 277 11.05 10.56 -5.30
C LYS A 277 10.38 11.89 -5.59
N GLU A 278 10.73 12.88 -4.79
CA GLU A 278 10.28 14.25 -4.99
C GLU A 278 10.79 14.79 -6.33
N GLU A 279 9.93 15.53 -7.03
CA GLU A 279 10.28 16.22 -8.26
C GLU A 279 9.53 17.53 -8.40
N TYR A 280 10.25 18.54 -8.87
CA TYR A 280 9.70 19.78 -9.35
C TYR A 280 9.84 19.80 -10.87
N ALA A 281 8.71 19.74 -11.58
CA ALA A 281 8.69 19.71 -13.04
C ALA A 281 7.81 20.83 -13.58
N VAL A 282 8.23 21.48 -14.66
CA VAL A 282 7.49 22.59 -15.29
C VAL A 282 6.99 22.17 -16.66
N TYR A 283 5.68 22.23 -16.85
CA TYR A 283 4.99 21.97 -18.11
C TYR A 283 4.55 23.30 -18.75
N ASP A 284 4.84 23.51 -20.03
CA ASP A 284 4.62 24.77 -20.74
C ASP A 284 3.65 24.67 -21.94
N PHE A 285 2.83 23.61 -21.98
CA PHE A 285 1.87 23.30 -23.06
C PHE A 285 2.50 22.98 -24.42
N ARG A 286 3.84 22.88 -24.50
CA ARG A 286 4.58 22.50 -25.72
C ARG A 286 5.51 21.31 -25.48
N ALA A 287 5.98 21.13 -24.26
CA ALA A 287 6.85 20.03 -23.88
C ALA A 287 6.14 18.66 -23.99
N ILE A 288 6.80 17.70 -24.64
CA ILE A 288 6.49 16.27 -24.53
C ILE A 288 7.65 15.64 -23.78
N ARG A 289 7.39 15.04 -22.62
CA ARG A 289 8.39 14.36 -21.79
C ARG A 289 7.77 13.11 -21.18
N ILE A 290 8.09 11.95 -21.74
CA ILE A 290 7.72 10.68 -21.11
C ILE A 290 8.99 10.10 -20.50
N ASP A 291 9.10 10.23 -19.18
CA ASP A 291 10.21 9.65 -18.44
C ASP A 291 10.14 8.12 -18.45
N SER A 292 11.30 7.47 -18.26
CA SER A 292 11.39 6.02 -18.20
C SER A 292 10.79 5.48 -16.91
N PHE A 293 9.98 4.43 -17.03
CA PHE A 293 9.44 3.69 -15.89
C PHE A 293 10.54 3.14 -14.98
N CYS A 294 10.30 3.15 -13.68
CA CYS A 294 11.15 2.48 -12.70
C CYS A 294 11.20 0.97 -12.97
N GLU A 295 12.36 0.46 -13.41
CA GLU A 295 12.56 -0.95 -13.78
C GLU A 295 12.26 -1.91 -12.61
N ASN A 296 12.74 -1.58 -11.40
CA ASN A 296 12.59 -2.42 -10.20
C ASN A 296 11.63 -1.79 -9.18
N LYS A 297 10.43 -1.39 -9.64
CA LYS A 297 9.45 -0.63 -8.84
C LYS A 297 9.08 -1.31 -7.52
N LEU A 298 9.02 -2.65 -7.48
CA LEU A 298 8.77 -3.41 -6.24
C LEU A 298 9.89 -3.24 -5.20
N LEU A 299 11.15 -3.41 -5.63
CA LEU A 299 12.31 -3.21 -4.76
C LEU A 299 12.40 -1.76 -4.26
N GLU A 300 12.16 -0.79 -5.14
CA GLU A 300 12.13 0.63 -4.75
C GLU A 300 11.01 0.94 -3.76
N ALA A 301 9.80 0.38 -3.98
CA ALA A 301 8.67 0.54 -3.06
C ALA A 301 9.04 0.06 -1.65
N LEU A 302 9.47 -1.20 -1.51
CA LEU A 302 9.82 -1.79 -0.22
C LEU A 302 10.97 -1.06 0.48
N THR A 303 11.99 -0.66 -0.28
CA THR A 303 13.12 0.11 0.26
C THR A 303 12.66 1.46 0.77
N THR A 304 11.83 2.16 0.00
CA THR A 304 11.28 3.47 0.37
C THR A 304 10.37 3.36 1.59
N ALA A 305 9.52 2.33 1.67
CA ALA A 305 8.69 2.08 2.84
C ALA A 305 9.52 1.88 4.10
N LEU A 306 10.57 1.06 4.05
CA LEU A 306 11.45 0.83 5.19
C LEU A 306 12.20 2.09 5.61
N TYR A 307 12.76 2.82 4.64
CA TYR A 307 13.48 4.07 4.89
C TYR A 307 12.58 5.12 5.54
N GLU A 308 11.41 5.37 4.95
CA GLU A 308 10.46 6.35 5.48
C GLU A 308 9.85 5.90 6.81
N PHE A 309 9.59 4.59 7.01
CA PHE A 309 9.07 4.08 8.28
C PHE A 309 10.07 4.24 9.40
N ASP A 310 11.35 3.91 9.18
CA ASP A 310 12.44 4.15 10.14
C ASP A 310 12.53 5.65 10.48
N ARG A 311 12.57 6.50 9.45
CA ARG A 311 12.71 7.96 9.61
C ARG A 311 11.55 8.59 10.37
N GLN A 312 10.30 8.19 10.07
CA GLN A 312 9.10 8.80 10.64
C GLN A 312 8.78 8.26 12.04
N MET A 313 8.94 6.95 12.27
CA MET A 313 8.56 6.30 13.52
C MET A 313 9.70 6.27 14.54
N PHE A 314 10.96 6.24 14.08
CA PHE A 314 12.12 6.03 14.94
C PHE A 314 13.19 7.13 14.78
N PRO A 315 12.95 8.35 15.28
CA PRO A 315 13.91 9.45 15.20
C PRO A 315 15.24 9.15 15.93
N PHE A 316 15.24 8.18 16.85
CA PHE A 316 16.41 7.72 17.58
C PHE A 316 17.25 6.67 16.83
N GLN A 317 16.84 6.29 15.61
CA GLN A 317 17.65 5.47 14.71
C GLN A 317 18.08 4.10 15.30
N PRO A 318 17.13 3.22 15.67
CA PRO A 318 17.40 1.90 16.26
C PRO A 318 18.14 0.96 15.32
N LYS A 319 18.88 0.00 15.87
CA LYS A 319 19.29 -1.17 15.08
C LYS A 319 18.07 -2.03 14.73
N TRP A 320 18.10 -2.63 13.55
CA TRP A 320 17.11 -3.60 13.10
C TRP A 320 17.62 -5.02 13.36
N ILE A 321 16.87 -5.73 14.18
CA ILE A 321 17.16 -7.09 14.61
C ILE A 321 16.37 -8.06 13.74
N ILE A 322 17.08 -9.02 13.16
CA ILE A 322 16.48 -10.04 12.31
C ILE A 322 16.87 -11.44 12.77
N GLY A 323 15.86 -12.29 12.99
CA GLY A 323 16.08 -13.73 13.07
C GLY A 323 16.46 -14.25 11.68
N LEU A 324 17.75 -14.52 11.46
CA LEU A 324 18.28 -14.93 10.16
C LEU A 324 18.38 -16.45 10.11
N SER A 325 17.30 -17.08 9.63
CA SER A 325 17.19 -18.55 9.56
C SER A 325 17.98 -19.14 8.40
N GLY A 326 18.31 -18.34 7.38
CA GLY A 326 18.87 -18.83 6.12
C GLY A 326 17.82 -19.26 5.09
N GLY A 327 16.54 -19.20 5.47
CA GLY A 327 15.40 -19.28 4.54
C GLY A 327 15.18 -17.97 3.79
N ILE A 328 14.55 -18.05 2.62
CA ILE A 328 14.45 -16.94 1.67
C ILE A 328 13.85 -15.67 2.27
N ASP A 329 12.80 -15.78 3.08
CA ASP A 329 12.07 -14.62 3.60
C ASP A 329 12.97 -13.74 4.49
N SER A 330 13.71 -14.38 5.42
CA SER A 330 14.66 -13.69 6.29
C SER A 330 15.85 -13.10 5.52
N CYS A 331 16.33 -13.79 4.47
CA CYS A 331 17.43 -13.31 3.65
C CYS A 331 17.02 -12.08 2.84
N ILE A 332 15.81 -12.07 2.28
CA ILE A 332 15.27 -10.92 1.56
C ILE A 332 15.09 -9.72 2.48
N ASN A 333 14.49 -9.91 3.65
CA ASN A 333 14.34 -8.81 4.61
C ASN A 333 15.69 -8.24 5.07
N ALA A 334 16.72 -9.08 5.25
CA ALA A 334 18.07 -8.59 5.50
C ALA A 334 18.57 -7.71 4.34
N GLY A 335 18.40 -8.17 3.09
CA GLY A 335 18.78 -7.41 1.89
C GLY A 335 18.04 -6.07 1.77
N LEU A 336 16.73 -6.06 2.01
CA LEU A 336 15.89 -4.86 2.00
C LEU A 336 16.32 -3.84 3.07
N LEU A 337 16.54 -4.30 4.32
CA LEU A 337 16.98 -3.44 5.41
C LEU A 337 18.37 -2.84 5.14
N VAL A 338 19.30 -3.63 4.62
CA VAL A 338 20.64 -3.14 4.28
C VAL A 338 20.60 -2.13 3.15
N ARG A 339 19.76 -2.36 2.14
CA ARG A 339 19.55 -1.40 1.06
C ARG A 339 18.94 -0.09 1.58
N ALA A 340 17.95 -0.16 2.47
CA ALA A 340 17.24 1.02 2.98
C ALA A 340 18.06 1.82 4.02
N LEU A 341 18.76 1.13 4.93
CA LEU A 341 19.32 1.74 6.15
C LEU A 341 20.83 1.54 6.31
N GLY A 342 21.45 0.74 5.43
CA GLY A 342 22.85 0.39 5.49
C GLY A 342 23.16 -0.76 6.48
N PRO A 343 24.29 -1.45 6.29
CA PRO A 343 24.58 -2.69 7.00
C PRO A 343 24.85 -2.51 8.50
N LYS A 344 25.36 -1.34 8.91
CA LYS A 344 25.64 -1.04 10.33
C LYS A 344 24.36 -0.96 11.19
N ARG A 345 23.21 -0.73 10.56
CA ARG A 345 21.91 -0.66 11.22
C ARG A 345 21.21 -2.02 11.28
N VAL A 346 21.83 -3.11 10.84
CA VAL A 346 21.20 -4.44 10.79
C VAL A 346 22.06 -5.48 11.54
N VAL A 347 21.43 -6.25 12.42
CA VAL A 347 22.08 -7.35 13.16
C VAL A 347 21.28 -8.62 12.99
N GLY A 348 21.90 -9.63 12.39
CA GLY A 348 21.35 -10.97 12.22
C GLY A 348 21.62 -11.87 13.42
N TYR A 349 20.62 -12.64 13.82
CA TYR A 349 20.76 -13.68 14.84
C TYR A 349 20.33 -15.02 14.26
N ASN A 350 21.25 -15.98 14.24
CA ASN A 350 20.94 -17.37 13.95
C ASN A 350 20.69 -18.12 15.27
N LEU A 351 19.44 -18.51 15.50
CA LEU A 351 18.93 -19.10 16.73
C LEU A 351 18.73 -20.61 16.56
N ALA A 352 19.84 -21.33 16.52
CA ALA A 352 19.87 -22.74 16.15
C ALA A 352 19.22 -23.63 17.23
N THR A 353 18.62 -24.72 16.76
CA THR A 353 18.32 -25.93 17.55
C THR A 353 18.96 -27.13 16.86
N LYS A 354 18.78 -28.33 17.43
CA LYS A 354 19.26 -29.59 16.84
C LYS A 354 18.70 -29.89 15.43
N TYR A 355 17.62 -29.22 15.02
CA TYR A 355 16.95 -29.44 13.75
C TYR A 355 17.50 -28.57 12.60
N ASN A 356 18.36 -27.59 12.89
CA ASN A 356 18.92 -26.73 11.84
C ASN A 356 19.99 -27.44 11.03
N SER A 357 19.77 -27.51 9.72
CA SER A 357 20.72 -28.09 8.76
C SER A 357 21.99 -27.25 8.63
N ASP A 358 23.10 -27.88 8.21
CA ASP A 358 24.33 -27.13 7.89
C ASP A 358 24.12 -26.19 6.70
N LEU A 359 23.20 -26.53 5.80
CA LEU A 359 22.86 -25.74 4.62
C LEU A 359 22.20 -24.40 5.00
N THR A 360 21.22 -24.39 5.93
CA THR A 360 20.58 -23.14 6.38
C THR A 360 21.54 -22.24 7.14
N LYS A 361 22.41 -22.81 7.98
CA LYS A 361 23.48 -22.06 8.66
C LYS A 361 24.45 -21.43 7.66
N ASN A 362 24.83 -22.16 6.62
CA ASN A 362 25.70 -21.65 5.56
C ASN A 362 25.03 -20.53 4.77
N ASN A 363 23.73 -20.64 4.45
CA ASN A 363 22.98 -19.59 3.77
C ASN A 363 22.89 -18.31 4.62
N ALA A 364 22.58 -18.43 5.90
CA ALA A 364 22.53 -17.30 6.83
C ALA A 364 23.90 -16.58 6.90
N LYS A 365 24.99 -17.36 7.00
CA LYS A 365 26.34 -16.81 6.99
C LYS A 365 26.70 -16.15 5.66
N GLN A 366 26.40 -16.78 4.53
CA GLN A 366 26.66 -16.22 3.20
C GLN A 366 25.96 -14.87 3.03
N VAL A 367 24.67 -14.79 3.35
CA VAL A 367 23.89 -13.55 3.23
C VAL A 367 24.47 -12.47 4.12
N ALA A 368 24.83 -12.81 5.37
CA ALA A 368 25.43 -11.86 6.30
C ALA A 368 26.79 -11.33 5.81
N ASP A 369 27.68 -12.21 5.37
CA ASP A 369 29.00 -11.85 4.83
C ASP A 369 28.85 -11.02 3.54
N SER A 370 27.94 -11.42 2.64
CA SER A 370 27.66 -10.70 1.40
C SER A 370 27.10 -9.30 1.65
N LEU A 371 26.24 -9.12 2.65
CA LEU A 371 25.67 -7.82 3.00
C LEU A 371 26.59 -6.99 3.90
N GLY A 372 27.58 -7.60 4.54
CA GLY A 372 28.45 -6.94 5.52
C GLY A 372 27.73 -6.62 6.83
N ILE A 373 26.73 -7.42 7.20
CA ILE A 373 26.01 -7.28 8.48
C ILE A 373 26.62 -8.18 9.56
N GLU A 374 26.44 -7.79 10.81
CA GLU A 374 26.84 -8.62 11.94
C GLU A 374 25.92 -9.85 12.04
N LEU A 375 26.50 -11.04 12.17
CA LEU A 375 25.76 -12.29 12.44
C LEU A 375 26.21 -12.89 13.76
N ARG A 376 25.29 -13.02 14.70
CA ARG A 376 25.51 -13.70 15.98
C ARG A 376 24.84 -15.07 15.96
N ASN A 377 25.61 -16.10 16.30
CA ASN A 377 25.14 -17.47 16.35
C ASN A 377 24.98 -17.89 17.82
N GLY A 378 23.87 -18.57 18.12
CA GLY A 378 23.61 -19.11 19.45
C GLY A 378 22.59 -20.25 19.40
N SER A 379 22.52 -21.04 20.46
CA SER A 379 21.52 -22.08 20.62
C SER A 379 20.44 -21.65 21.61
N ILE A 380 19.18 -21.94 21.30
CA ILE A 380 18.05 -21.72 22.22
C ILE A 380 17.70 -22.97 23.04
N GLU A 381 18.44 -24.07 22.87
CA GLU A 381 18.08 -25.39 23.39
C GLU A 381 17.91 -25.42 24.90
N GLU A 382 18.78 -24.74 25.66
CA GLU A 382 18.68 -24.70 27.13
C GLU A 382 17.43 -23.94 27.60
N VAL A 383 17.02 -22.90 26.87
CA VAL A 383 15.80 -22.15 27.20
C VAL A 383 14.54 -22.97 26.85
N VAL A 384 14.59 -23.74 25.75
CA VAL A 384 13.54 -24.70 25.41
C VAL A 384 13.41 -25.77 26.50
N LYS A 385 14.52 -26.40 26.93
CA LYS A 385 14.54 -27.39 28.02
C LYS A 385 14.01 -26.79 29.32
N ALA A 386 14.39 -25.57 29.66
CA ALA A 386 13.88 -24.88 30.85
C ALA A 386 12.35 -24.66 30.78
N THR A 387 11.82 -24.38 29.59
CA THR A 387 10.37 -24.24 29.37
C THR A 387 9.65 -25.57 29.55
N GLU A 388 10.19 -26.66 29.01
CA GLU A 388 9.67 -28.02 29.18
C GLU A 388 9.72 -28.46 30.66
N GLN A 389 10.84 -28.23 31.35
CA GLN A 389 10.97 -28.50 32.78
C GLN A 389 9.96 -27.72 33.62
N THR A 390 9.72 -26.45 33.27
CA THR A 390 8.70 -25.64 33.93
C THR A 390 7.30 -26.23 33.70
N ALA A 391 6.98 -26.67 32.48
CA ALA A 391 5.70 -27.33 32.19
C ALA A 391 5.51 -28.60 33.04
N LYS A 392 6.57 -29.40 33.26
CA LYS A 392 6.54 -30.56 34.16
C LYS A 392 6.17 -30.18 35.61
N MET A 393 6.65 -29.04 36.11
CA MET A 393 6.30 -28.56 37.46
C MET A 393 4.81 -28.26 37.62
N TYR A 394 4.10 -27.97 36.52
CA TYR A 394 2.64 -27.80 36.49
C TYR A 394 1.87 -29.09 36.17
N GLY A 395 2.55 -30.25 36.15
CA GLY A 395 1.94 -31.56 35.94
C GLY A 395 1.78 -31.98 34.47
N TYR A 396 2.44 -31.31 33.52
CA TYR A 396 2.44 -31.74 32.12
C TYR A 396 3.58 -32.71 31.84
N GLU A 397 3.26 -33.97 31.52
CA GLU A 397 4.23 -35.03 31.26
C GLU A 397 4.56 -35.18 29.76
N GLU A 398 5.76 -35.73 29.47
CA GLU A 398 6.22 -36.07 28.12
C GLU A 398 5.66 -37.43 27.65
N PRO A 399 5.57 -37.67 26.32
CA PRO A 399 5.97 -36.77 25.24
C PRO A 399 4.92 -35.70 24.96
N TYR A 400 5.36 -34.46 24.77
CA TYR A 400 4.48 -33.41 24.29
C TYR A 400 4.11 -33.65 22.82
N PRO A 401 2.90 -33.22 22.37
CA PRO A 401 2.57 -33.22 20.96
C PRO A 401 3.61 -32.44 20.14
N SER A 402 3.96 -32.92 18.94
CA SER A 402 4.98 -32.30 18.06
C SER A 402 4.76 -30.79 17.90
N LEU A 403 3.51 -30.39 17.60
CA LEU A 403 3.14 -28.98 17.42
C LEU A 403 3.39 -28.13 18.69
N VAL A 404 3.26 -28.70 19.89
CA VAL A 404 3.55 -27.98 21.13
C VAL A 404 5.04 -27.69 21.25
N VAL A 405 5.90 -28.66 20.96
CA VAL A 405 7.37 -28.51 20.98
C VAL A 405 7.83 -27.53 19.90
N GLU A 406 7.28 -27.63 18.69
CA GLU A 406 7.52 -26.68 17.58
C GLU A 406 7.17 -25.24 18.01
N ASN A 407 6.01 -25.04 18.63
CA ASN A 407 5.56 -23.74 19.12
C ASN A 407 6.41 -23.21 20.29
N ILE A 408 6.90 -24.08 21.19
CA ILE A 408 7.83 -23.66 22.26
C ILE A 408 9.11 -23.10 21.65
N GLN A 409 9.71 -23.81 20.69
CA GLN A 409 10.92 -23.33 20.00
C GLN A 409 10.69 -21.96 19.35
N ALA A 410 9.60 -21.80 18.60
CA ALA A 410 9.29 -20.54 17.94
C ALA A 410 9.06 -19.38 18.94
N ARG A 411 8.32 -19.60 20.04
CA ARG A 411 8.12 -18.58 21.09
C ARG A 411 9.40 -18.21 21.81
N VAL A 412 10.27 -19.18 22.08
CA VAL A 412 11.59 -18.91 22.66
C VAL A 412 12.44 -18.04 21.72
N ARG A 413 12.40 -18.29 20.40
CA ARG A 413 13.08 -17.42 19.42
C ARG A 413 12.52 -16.00 19.48
N GLY A 414 11.20 -15.83 19.50
CA GLY A 414 10.57 -14.52 19.61
C GLY A 414 10.98 -13.78 20.91
N HIS A 415 10.97 -14.50 22.04
CA HIS A 415 11.38 -13.96 23.33
C HIS A 415 12.85 -13.50 23.34
N ILE A 416 13.74 -14.33 22.81
CA ILE A 416 15.18 -14.04 22.76
C ILE A 416 15.48 -12.87 21.80
N LEU A 417 14.84 -12.82 20.62
CA LEU A 417 14.98 -11.68 19.70
C LEU A 417 14.52 -10.37 20.34
N SER A 418 13.43 -10.41 21.12
CA SER A 418 12.96 -9.25 21.90
C SER A 418 13.97 -8.81 22.95
N THR A 419 14.60 -9.76 23.63
CA THR A 419 15.70 -9.46 24.56
C THR A 419 16.89 -8.82 23.84
N PHE A 420 17.27 -9.35 22.68
CA PHE A 420 18.37 -8.80 21.88
C PHE A 420 18.06 -7.41 21.33
N ALA A 421 16.84 -7.17 20.88
CA ALA A 421 16.38 -5.83 20.49
C ALA A 421 16.53 -4.84 21.66
N ALA A 422 16.12 -5.21 22.87
CA ALA A 422 16.31 -4.34 24.04
C ALA A 422 17.80 -4.06 24.34
N LEU A 423 18.67 -5.07 24.24
CA LEU A 423 20.11 -4.94 24.48
C LEU A 423 20.81 -4.07 23.42
N GLU A 424 20.37 -4.16 22.17
CA GLU A 424 20.93 -3.41 21.04
C GLU A 424 20.32 -2.01 20.88
N GLY A 425 19.31 -1.65 21.70
CA GLY A 425 18.51 -0.44 21.48
C GLY A 425 17.77 -0.47 20.14
N GLY A 426 17.33 -1.66 19.73
CA GLY A 426 16.82 -1.97 18.41
C GLY A 426 15.32 -2.33 18.36
N VAL A 427 14.85 -2.61 17.15
CA VAL A 427 13.51 -3.09 16.83
C VAL A 427 13.59 -4.33 15.94
N ILE A 428 12.55 -5.17 15.96
CA ILE A 428 12.55 -6.45 15.22
C ILE A 428 11.84 -6.29 13.89
N VAL A 429 12.37 -6.89 12.82
CA VAL A 429 11.64 -7.06 11.55
C VAL A 429 10.90 -8.41 11.53
N ASN A 430 9.66 -8.41 11.06
CA ASN A 430 8.90 -9.64 10.85
C ASN A 430 9.15 -10.22 9.45
N ASN A 431 9.33 -11.55 9.38
CA ASN A 431 9.70 -12.25 8.14
C ASN A 431 8.53 -12.96 7.43
N ALA A 432 7.29 -12.82 7.90
CA ALA A 432 6.18 -13.53 7.29
C ALA A 432 5.80 -12.92 5.93
N ASN A 433 5.53 -13.77 4.94
CA ASN A 433 4.94 -13.35 3.66
C ASN A 433 3.41 -13.51 3.65
N LYS A 434 2.77 -13.00 2.60
CA LYS A 434 1.30 -12.95 2.48
C LYS A 434 0.63 -14.31 2.60
N VAL A 435 1.22 -15.36 2.05
CA VAL A 435 0.63 -16.71 2.07
C VAL A 435 0.65 -17.27 3.49
N GLU A 436 1.79 -17.18 4.18
CA GLU A 436 1.92 -17.59 5.58
C GLU A 436 0.95 -16.82 6.49
N ILE A 437 0.80 -15.51 6.27
CA ILE A 437 -0.16 -14.67 6.99
C ILE A 437 -1.60 -15.14 6.72
N ALA A 438 -1.94 -15.40 5.46
CA ALA A 438 -3.27 -15.83 5.06
C ALA A 438 -3.70 -17.12 5.75
N VAL A 439 -2.86 -18.16 5.73
CA VAL A 439 -3.18 -19.43 6.41
C VAL A 439 -2.84 -19.42 7.90
N GLY A 440 -2.21 -18.35 8.40
CA GLY A 440 -1.67 -18.24 9.76
C GLY A 440 -0.66 -19.33 10.09
N TYR A 441 0.19 -19.66 9.12
CA TYR A 441 1.33 -20.55 9.27
C TYR A 441 2.46 -19.84 10.02
N CYS A 442 2.17 -19.50 11.27
CA CYS A 442 3.07 -18.85 12.20
C CYS A 442 2.70 -19.27 13.63
N THR A 443 3.68 -19.15 14.53
CA THR A 443 3.49 -19.25 15.96
C THR A 443 3.25 -17.86 16.53
N LEU A 444 2.05 -17.61 17.07
CA LEU A 444 1.75 -16.36 17.74
C LEU A 444 2.75 -16.10 18.88
N TYR A 445 3.34 -14.90 18.88
CA TYR A 445 4.40 -14.44 19.79
C TYR A 445 5.76 -15.14 19.61
N GLY A 446 5.90 -15.97 18.57
CA GLY A 446 7.16 -16.53 18.13
C GLY A 446 7.71 -15.77 16.93
N ASP A 447 7.54 -16.35 15.75
CA ASP A 447 7.91 -15.77 14.45
C ASP A 447 6.93 -14.69 13.96
N SER A 448 5.80 -14.49 14.63
CA SER A 448 4.81 -13.45 14.29
C SER A 448 5.13 -12.05 14.83
N ILE A 449 6.25 -11.87 15.53
CA ILE A 449 6.61 -10.58 16.17
C ILE A 449 7.36 -9.65 15.21
N GLY A 450 7.30 -8.35 15.46
CA GLY A 450 8.04 -7.33 14.74
C GLY A 450 7.47 -5.93 14.92
N ALA A 451 8.20 -4.91 14.47
CA ALA A 451 7.73 -3.54 14.32
C ALA A 451 7.01 -3.31 12.99
N ILE A 452 7.39 -4.07 11.96
CA ILE A 452 6.81 -4.06 10.62
C ILE A 452 7.05 -5.43 9.96
N SER A 453 6.16 -5.83 9.06
CA SER A 453 6.33 -6.98 8.15
C SER A 453 6.46 -6.48 6.71
N PRO A 454 7.69 -6.28 6.19
CA PRO A 454 7.91 -5.63 4.90
C PRO A 454 7.33 -6.44 3.74
N ILE A 455 7.50 -7.76 3.76
CA ILE A 455 7.04 -8.66 2.71
C ILE A 455 5.68 -9.29 3.02
N GLY A 456 4.97 -8.82 4.06
CA GLY A 456 3.70 -9.37 4.50
C GLY A 456 2.57 -9.28 3.47
N ASP A 457 2.72 -8.45 2.44
CA ASP A 457 1.79 -8.36 1.30
C ASP A 457 2.35 -8.96 0.00
N LEU A 458 3.47 -9.68 0.06
CA LEU A 458 4.01 -10.43 -1.07
C LEU A 458 3.67 -11.91 -0.99
N THR A 459 3.22 -12.46 -2.12
CA THR A 459 3.17 -13.91 -2.30
C THR A 459 4.58 -14.51 -2.32
N LYS A 460 4.75 -15.81 -2.07
CA LYS A 460 6.05 -16.48 -2.13
C LYS A 460 6.65 -16.40 -3.55
N VAL A 461 5.81 -16.42 -4.58
CA VAL A 461 6.26 -16.19 -5.97
C VAL A 461 6.86 -14.78 -6.14
N GLU A 462 6.27 -13.76 -5.55
CA GLU A 462 6.80 -12.39 -5.59
C GLU A 462 8.06 -12.23 -4.73
N VAL A 463 8.17 -12.97 -3.63
CA VAL A 463 9.40 -13.09 -2.83
C VAL A 463 10.55 -13.66 -3.70
N PHE A 464 10.30 -14.69 -4.51
CA PHE A 464 11.32 -15.21 -5.44
C PHE A 464 11.77 -14.18 -6.47
N GLU A 465 10.85 -13.37 -6.99
CA GLU A 465 11.19 -12.33 -7.94
C GLU A 465 12.01 -11.20 -7.29
N LEU A 466 11.63 -10.81 -6.07
CA LEU A 466 12.36 -9.81 -5.30
C LEU A 466 13.80 -10.26 -4.97
N ALA A 467 14.03 -11.55 -4.74
CA ALA A 467 15.38 -12.10 -4.55
C ALA A 467 16.29 -11.84 -5.76
N LYS A 468 15.76 -11.98 -6.99
CA LYS A 468 16.50 -11.68 -8.21
C LYS A 468 16.81 -10.19 -8.32
N GLN A 469 15.84 -9.33 -8.01
CA GLN A 469 16.02 -7.87 -8.02
C GLN A 469 17.10 -7.43 -7.02
N LEU A 470 17.12 -8.01 -5.81
CA LEU A 470 18.16 -7.74 -4.81
C LEU A 470 19.55 -8.17 -5.30
N ASN A 471 19.67 -9.37 -5.86
CA ASN A 471 20.94 -9.85 -6.42
C ASN A 471 21.44 -8.96 -7.56
N ALA A 472 20.55 -8.53 -8.45
CA ALA A 472 20.88 -7.59 -9.52
C ALA A 472 21.35 -6.24 -8.97
N TYR A 473 20.64 -5.69 -7.96
CA TYR A 473 21.02 -4.43 -7.34
C TYR A 473 22.41 -4.49 -6.67
N PHE A 474 22.70 -5.54 -5.90
CA PHE A 474 23.99 -5.68 -5.24
C PHE A 474 25.12 -6.11 -6.20
N GLY A 475 24.79 -6.47 -7.46
CA GLY A 475 25.74 -6.96 -8.46
C GLY A 475 26.41 -8.28 -8.08
N LYS A 476 25.83 -9.04 -7.14
CA LYS A 476 26.37 -10.29 -6.61
C LYS A 476 25.26 -11.16 -6.01
N GLU A 477 25.60 -12.42 -5.75
CA GLU A 477 24.69 -13.37 -5.10
C GLU A 477 24.61 -13.11 -3.59
N VAL A 478 23.70 -12.21 -3.21
CA VAL A 478 23.30 -11.95 -1.83
C VAL A 478 22.32 -13.00 -1.36
N ILE A 479 21.27 -13.25 -2.14
CA ILE A 479 20.28 -14.30 -1.92
C ILE A 479 20.71 -15.53 -2.71
N SER A 480 20.94 -16.64 -2.03
CA SER A 480 21.34 -17.90 -2.68
C SER A 480 20.33 -18.32 -3.75
N LYS A 481 20.82 -18.64 -4.95
CA LYS A 481 19.99 -19.16 -6.04
C LYS A 481 19.37 -20.52 -5.70
N THR A 482 19.91 -21.25 -4.73
CA THR A 482 19.32 -22.53 -4.29
C THR A 482 17.97 -22.36 -3.60
N LEU A 483 17.67 -21.15 -3.09
CA LEU A 483 16.41 -20.81 -2.44
C LEU A 483 15.31 -20.41 -3.44
N ILE A 484 15.66 -20.28 -4.73
CA ILE A 484 14.74 -19.88 -5.80
C ILE A 484 14.48 -21.11 -6.68
N PRO A 485 13.21 -21.52 -6.86
CA PRO A 485 12.90 -22.65 -7.74
C PRO A 485 13.11 -22.31 -9.22
N GLU A 486 13.37 -23.34 -10.02
CA GLU A 486 13.37 -23.24 -11.48
C GLU A 486 12.07 -23.85 -12.04
N ILE A 487 11.38 -23.13 -12.93
CA ILE A 487 10.14 -23.61 -13.57
C ILE A 487 10.49 -24.11 -14.97
N THR A 488 10.27 -25.39 -15.22
CA THR A 488 10.54 -26.00 -16.54
C THR A 488 9.34 -26.83 -16.97
N ASN A 489 8.77 -26.58 -18.15
CA ASN A 489 7.64 -27.35 -18.71
C ASN A 489 6.46 -27.57 -17.73
N GLY A 490 6.14 -26.57 -16.90
CA GLY A 490 5.04 -26.64 -15.95
C GLY A 490 5.33 -27.45 -14.68
N THR A 491 6.59 -27.83 -14.43
CA THR A 491 7.03 -28.42 -13.15
C THR A 491 7.92 -27.46 -12.37
N ILE A 492 7.91 -27.61 -11.05
CA ILE A 492 8.72 -26.81 -10.13
C ILE A 492 9.91 -27.65 -9.66
N ASP A 493 11.13 -27.25 -10.05
CA ASP A 493 12.37 -27.88 -9.58
C ASP A 493 12.91 -27.14 -8.35
N TRP A 494 12.85 -27.81 -7.21
CA TRP A 494 13.31 -27.29 -5.92
C TRP A 494 14.70 -27.81 -5.59
N LYS A 495 15.70 -26.92 -5.60
CA LYS A 495 17.00 -27.20 -4.98
C LYS A 495 16.90 -27.21 -3.46
N MET A 496 16.12 -26.28 -2.91
CA MET A 496 15.76 -26.22 -1.49
C MET A 496 14.34 -25.67 -1.34
N PRO A 497 13.35 -26.51 -1.02
CA PRO A 497 11.97 -26.05 -0.83
C PRO A 497 11.83 -25.22 0.47
N PRO A 498 10.88 -24.27 0.55
CA PRO A 498 10.54 -23.58 1.79
C PRO A 498 10.15 -24.56 2.91
N SER A 499 10.71 -24.35 4.11
CA SER A 499 10.45 -25.15 5.30
C SER A 499 10.80 -24.38 6.58
N ALA A 500 10.05 -24.61 7.66
CA ALA A 500 10.28 -23.98 8.96
C ALA A 500 11.37 -24.64 9.85
N GLU A 501 11.94 -25.80 9.46
CA GLU A 501 12.98 -26.55 10.22
C GLU A 501 12.71 -26.68 11.74
N LEU A 502 11.47 -26.92 12.18
CA LEU A 502 11.12 -27.09 13.60
C LEU A 502 11.12 -28.55 14.07
N LYS A 503 11.15 -29.48 13.11
CA LYS A 503 11.26 -30.94 13.27
C LYS A 503 11.93 -31.57 12.05
N ASP A 504 12.31 -32.83 12.16
CA ASP A 504 12.97 -33.59 11.09
C ASP A 504 12.09 -33.69 9.83
N ALA A 505 12.68 -33.41 8.66
CA ALA A 505 12.07 -33.51 7.34
C ALA A 505 10.72 -32.77 7.17
N GLN A 506 10.56 -31.62 7.83
CA GLN A 506 9.36 -30.78 7.71
C GLN A 506 9.20 -30.19 6.30
N VAL A 507 7.99 -30.25 5.76
CA VAL A 507 7.58 -29.56 4.52
C VAL A 507 6.40 -28.67 4.85
N ASP A 508 6.39 -27.46 4.29
CA ASP A 508 5.28 -26.53 4.44
C ASP A 508 4.03 -27.07 3.71
N PRO A 509 2.82 -26.94 4.29
CA PRO A 509 1.62 -27.52 3.71
C PRO A 509 1.10 -26.75 2.48
N MET A 510 1.65 -25.57 2.20
CA MET A 510 1.22 -24.71 1.10
C MET A 510 1.65 -25.30 -0.26
N LYS A 511 0.71 -25.29 -1.20
CA LYS A 511 0.93 -25.59 -2.61
C LYS A 511 1.40 -24.31 -3.30
N TRP A 512 2.69 -23.99 -3.20
CA TRP A 512 3.29 -22.79 -3.80
C TRP A 512 2.94 -22.64 -5.28
N TYR A 513 2.84 -21.40 -5.76
CA TYR A 513 2.27 -20.99 -7.05
C TYR A 513 0.74 -21.13 -7.15
N TYR A 514 0.16 -22.24 -6.69
CA TYR A 514 -1.28 -22.43 -6.67
C TYR A 514 -1.95 -21.59 -5.57
N HIS A 515 -1.53 -21.74 -4.32
CA HIS A 515 -2.08 -20.96 -3.19
C HIS A 515 -1.71 -19.48 -3.28
N ASP A 516 -0.54 -19.13 -3.83
CA ASP A 516 -0.15 -17.75 -4.13
C ASP A 516 -1.18 -17.05 -5.04
N GLU A 517 -1.58 -17.73 -6.13
CA GLU A 517 -2.60 -17.26 -7.07
C GLU A 517 -3.99 -17.22 -6.45
N LEU A 518 -4.37 -18.27 -5.73
CA LEU A 518 -5.70 -18.37 -5.13
C LEU A 518 -5.93 -17.31 -4.04
N ILE A 519 -4.94 -17.09 -3.17
CA ILE A 519 -4.98 -16.04 -2.15
C ILE A 519 -5.08 -14.65 -2.79
N ARG A 520 -4.32 -14.40 -3.85
CA ARG A 520 -4.44 -13.12 -4.58
C ARG A 520 -5.83 -12.92 -5.15
N ARG A 521 -6.44 -13.92 -5.77
CA ARG A 521 -7.81 -13.82 -6.32
C ARG A 521 -8.87 -13.56 -5.24
N PHE A 522 -8.76 -14.23 -4.09
CA PHE A 522 -9.71 -14.06 -3.00
C PHE A 522 -9.59 -12.71 -2.29
N LEU A 523 -8.41 -12.08 -2.33
CA LEU A 523 -8.14 -10.85 -1.60
C LEU A 523 -8.11 -9.58 -2.46
N ASP A 524 -7.68 -9.66 -3.73
CA ASP A 524 -7.57 -8.48 -4.59
C ASP A 524 -8.94 -7.84 -4.87
N TYR A 525 -9.03 -6.51 -4.75
CA TYR A 525 -10.26 -5.77 -4.96
C TYR A 525 -10.62 -5.55 -6.44
N PRO A 526 -11.91 -5.71 -6.82
CA PRO A 526 -13.00 -6.26 -6.01
C PRO A 526 -12.80 -7.77 -5.78
N THR A 527 -12.96 -8.20 -4.52
CA THR A 527 -12.67 -9.58 -4.09
C THR A 527 -13.52 -10.60 -4.86
N MET A 528 -12.88 -11.63 -5.42
CA MET A 528 -13.61 -12.72 -6.06
C MET A 528 -14.30 -13.61 -5.02
N ASN A 529 -15.54 -14.02 -5.28
CA ASN A 529 -16.23 -15.01 -4.45
C ASN A 529 -15.73 -16.44 -4.77
N VAL A 530 -15.53 -17.25 -3.73
CA VAL A 530 -15.23 -18.69 -3.78
C VAL A 530 -16.18 -19.45 -4.72
N GLU A 531 -17.46 -19.07 -4.80
CA GLU A 531 -18.42 -19.70 -5.71
C GLU A 531 -18.03 -19.52 -7.18
N ALA A 532 -17.54 -18.34 -7.58
CA ALA A 532 -17.09 -18.09 -8.94
C ALA A 532 -15.84 -18.93 -9.28
N TYR A 533 -14.96 -19.15 -8.30
CA TYR A 533 -13.82 -20.06 -8.44
C TYR A 533 -14.29 -21.49 -8.74
N MET A 534 -15.25 -21.99 -7.96
CA MET A 534 -15.83 -23.33 -8.15
C MET A 534 -16.58 -23.46 -9.49
N GLU A 535 -17.26 -22.40 -9.94
CA GLU A 535 -17.90 -22.35 -11.25
C GLU A 535 -16.88 -22.44 -12.39
N SER A 536 -15.79 -21.67 -12.32
CA SER A 536 -14.71 -21.72 -13.32
C SER A 536 -14.03 -23.09 -13.40
N TYR A 537 -14.01 -23.83 -12.28
CA TYR A 537 -13.55 -25.22 -12.26
C TYR A 537 -14.52 -26.17 -12.99
N LEU A 538 -15.83 -26.01 -12.75
CA LEU A 538 -16.86 -26.84 -13.37
C LEU A 538 -16.98 -26.61 -14.87
N ASP A 539 -16.94 -25.35 -15.33
CA ASP A 539 -17.02 -25.02 -16.76
C ASP A 539 -15.68 -25.20 -17.50
N GLY A 540 -14.58 -25.32 -16.75
CA GLY A 540 -13.24 -25.56 -17.28
C GLY A 540 -12.48 -24.31 -17.69
N SER A 541 -13.08 -23.12 -17.60
CA SER A 541 -12.41 -21.84 -17.92
C SER A 541 -11.17 -21.58 -17.07
N ILE A 542 -11.12 -22.13 -15.85
CA ILE A 542 -9.95 -22.03 -14.96
C ILE A 542 -8.66 -22.60 -15.57
N TYR A 543 -8.78 -23.54 -16.52
CA TYR A 543 -7.64 -24.24 -17.11
C TYR A 543 -6.95 -23.47 -18.23
N ASP A 544 -7.61 -22.42 -18.75
CA ASP A 544 -7.08 -21.50 -19.75
C ASP A 544 -6.23 -20.38 -19.11
N GLU A 545 -6.29 -20.27 -17.79
CA GLU A 545 -5.55 -19.30 -16.99
C GLU A 545 -4.25 -19.89 -16.42
N GLU A 546 -3.36 -19.02 -15.92
CA GLU A 546 -2.08 -19.45 -15.32
C GLU A 546 -2.28 -20.44 -14.17
N ILE A 547 -3.36 -20.31 -13.38
CA ILE A 547 -3.66 -21.22 -12.28
C ILE A 547 -3.89 -22.67 -12.75
N GLY A 548 -4.38 -22.86 -13.97
CA GLY A 548 -4.71 -24.16 -14.55
C GLY A 548 -3.52 -25.11 -14.63
N GLN A 549 -2.32 -24.59 -14.90
CA GLN A 549 -1.11 -25.42 -14.90
C GLN A 549 -0.78 -25.93 -13.50
N TRP A 550 -1.04 -25.13 -12.47
CA TRP A 550 -0.75 -25.48 -11.09
C TRP A 550 -1.78 -26.46 -10.52
N ILE A 551 -3.04 -26.34 -10.95
CA ILE A 551 -4.08 -27.34 -10.67
C ILE A 551 -3.61 -28.71 -11.16
N ARG A 552 -3.12 -28.79 -12.41
CA ARG A 552 -2.55 -30.04 -12.97
C ARG A 552 -1.33 -30.55 -12.22
N TYR A 553 -0.40 -29.65 -11.91
CA TYR A 553 0.84 -30.01 -11.19
C TYR A 553 0.56 -30.65 -9.82
N TYR A 554 -0.43 -30.14 -9.09
CA TYR A 554 -0.81 -30.65 -7.77
C TYR A 554 -1.90 -31.72 -7.80
N HIS A 555 -2.27 -32.23 -9.00
CA HIS A 555 -3.34 -33.23 -9.18
C HIS A 555 -4.70 -32.79 -8.64
N LEU A 556 -4.98 -31.48 -8.71
CA LEU A 556 -6.25 -30.89 -8.31
C LEU A 556 -7.28 -30.89 -9.46
N ASP A 557 -7.02 -31.58 -10.57
CA ASP A 557 -8.03 -31.89 -11.59
C ASP A 557 -9.03 -32.95 -11.12
N ASP A 558 -8.69 -33.68 -10.04
CA ASP A 558 -9.60 -34.57 -9.34
C ASP A 558 -10.52 -33.74 -8.42
N GLY A 559 -11.85 -33.92 -8.57
CA GLY A 559 -12.83 -33.15 -7.82
C GLY A 559 -12.73 -33.30 -6.30
N ASN A 560 -12.32 -34.47 -5.78
CA ASN A 560 -12.13 -34.66 -4.35
C ASN A 560 -10.91 -33.91 -3.85
N ALA A 561 -9.77 -34.04 -4.54
CA ALA A 561 -8.54 -33.34 -4.20
C ALA A 561 -8.70 -31.81 -4.25
N PHE A 562 -9.42 -31.31 -5.25
CA PHE A 562 -9.76 -29.88 -5.37
C PHE A 562 -10.56 -29.37 -4.18
N ILE A 563 -11.65 -30.07 -3.83
CA ILE A 563 -12.52 -29.67 -2.72
C ILE A 563 -11.81 -29.77 -1.37
N GLU A 564 -11.03 -30.83 -1.16
CA GLU A 564 -10.25 -31.01 0.07
C GLU A 564 -9.25 -29.86 0.27
N ASP A 565 -8.52 -29.48 -0.78
CA ASP A 565 -7.58 -28.37 -0.70
C ASP A 565 -8.27 -27.01 -0.50
N LEU A 566 -9.35 -26.75 -1.24
CA LEU A 566 -10.13 -25.52 -1.10
C LEU A 566 -10.70 -25.39 0.32
N GLU A 567 -11.29 -26.45 0.86
CA GLU A 567 -11.82 -26.46 2.23
C GLU A 567 -10.71 -26.32 3.28
N TRP A 568 -9.54 -26.94 3.04
CA TRP A 568 -8.37 -26.73 3.89
C TRP A 568 -7.97 -25.25 3.91
N LEU A 569 -7.80 -24.61 2.75
CA LEU A 569 -7.38 -23.21 2.64
C LEU A 569 -8.37 -22.29 3.35
N LEU A 570 -9.66 -22.41 3.05
CA LEU A 570 -10.71 -21.60 3.67
C LEU A 570 -10.76 -21.81 5.18
N SER A 571 -10.57 -23.05 5.65
CA SER A 571 -10.51 -23.36 7.08
C SER A 571 -9.31 -22.72 7.77
N GLN A 572 -8.13 -22.78 7.16
CA GLN A 572 -6.92 -22.13 7.69
C GLN A 572 -7.11 -20.61 7.72
N MET A 573 -7.60 -20.01 6.65
CA MET A 573 -7.86 -18.57 6.59
C MET A 573 -8.80 -18.13 7.70
N ALA A 574 -9.95 -18.79 7.87
CA ALA A 574 -10.92 -18.46 8.91
C ALA A 574 -10.36 -18.64 10.33
N LYS A 575 -9.66 -19.75 10.60
CA LYS A 575 -9.07 -20.03 11.93
C LYS A 575 -7.93 -19.09 12.30
N SER A 576 -7.30 -18.45 11.32
CA SER A 576 -6.09 -17.66 11.52
C SER A 576 -6.32 -16.15 11.63
N VAL A 577 -7.58 -15.68 11.54
CA VAL A 577 -7.92 -14.24 11.68
C VAL A 577 -7.36 -13.67 12.99
N PHE A 578 -7.49 -14.39 14.11
CA PHE A 578 -6.99 -13.91 15.41
C PHE A 578 -5.47 -13.70 15.44
N LYS A 579 -4.72 -14.47 14.64
CA LYS A 579 -3.26 -14.27 14.48
C LYS A 579 -3.00 -13.04 13.64
N ARG A 580 -3.65 -12.91 12.47
CA ARG A 580 -3.48 -11.77 11.54
C ARG A 580 -3.75 -10.43 12.20
N ILE A 581 -4.81 -10.34 13.02
CA ILE A 581 -5.14 -9.12 13.78
C ILE A 581 -4.01 -8.71 14.74
N GLN A 582 -3.18 -9.64 15.20
CA GLN A 582 -2.08 -9.39 16.14
C GLN A 582 -0.72 -9.25 15.45
N MET A 583 -0.65 -9.45 14.12
CA MET A 583 0.59 -9.25 13.37
C MET A 583 0.95 -7.77 13.28
N PRO A 584 2.25 -7.47 13.13
CA PRO A 584 2.72 -6.10 12.92
C PRO A 584 2.16 -5.50 11.63
N PRO A 585 2.24 -4.17 11.48
CA PRO A 585 1.82 -3.50 10.27
C PRO A 585 2.53 -4.06 9.04
N ILE A 586 1.82 -4.21 7.93
CA ILE A 586 2.37 -4.71 6.67
C ILE A 586 2.58 -3.57 5.67
N VAL A 587 3.58 -3.66 4.80
CA VAL A 587 3.70 -2.75 3.65
C VAL A 587 2.69 -3.17 2.59
N SER A 588 1.73 -2.30 2.27
CA SER A 588 0.69 -2.57 1.27
C SER A 588 1.22 -2.38 -0.15
N LEU A 589 1.12 -3.42 -0.97
CA LEU A 589 1.64 -3.48 -2.33
C LEU A 589 0.58 -3.97 -3.34
N SER A 590 -0.46 -4.65 -2.85
CA SER A 590 -1.56 -5.23 -3.62
C SER A 590 -2.88 -4.49 -3.36
N ARG A 591 -3.96 -4.97 -3.99
CA ARG A 591 -5.32 -4.43 -3.79
C ARG A 591 -6.13 -5.20 -2.74
N GLY A 592 -5.44 -5.94 -1.89
CA GLY A 592 -6.02 -6.85 -0.91
C GLY A 592 -5.05 -7.16 0.22
N ALA A 593 -4.41 -6.13 0.76
CA ALA A 593 -3.46 -6.27 1.85
C ALA A 593 -4.20 -6.58 3.17
N PHE A 594 -3.70 -7.50 4.00
CA PHE A 594 -4.30 -7.73 5.32
C PHE A 594 -4.25 -6.46 6.20
N GLY A 595 -5.34 -6.14 6.91
CA GLY A 595 -5.43 -4.95 7.75
C GLY A 595 -6.67 -4.11 7.45
N ASN A 596 -6.47 -2.84 7.12
CA ASN A 596 -7.57 -1.94 6.76
C ASN A 596 -7.95 -2.07 5.28
N ASP A 597 -7.06 -2.58 4.42
CA ASP A 597 -7.35 -2.83 3.00
C ASP A 597 -8.29 -4.05 2.83
N TYR A 598 -8.04 -5.13 3.57
CA TYR A 598 -8.94 -6.27 3.75
C TYR A 598 -9.37 -6.40 5.22
N ARG A 599 -10.57 -5.89 5.54
CA ARG A 599 -11.11 -5.82 6.91
C ARG A 599 -11.84 -7.11 7.27
N GLU A 600 -11.33 -7.82 8.25
CA GLU A 600 -11.82 -9.14 8.62
C GLU A 600 -12.55 -9.16 9.96
N ALA A 601 -13.64 -9.92 10.02
CA ALA A 601 -14.25 -10.33 11.28
C ALA A 601 -13.75 -11.72 11.67
N GLN A 602 -13.65 -11.99 12.98
CA GLN A 602 -13.30 -13.33 13.49
C GLN A 602 -14.51 -14.26 13.37
N LEU A 603 -14.68 -14.85 12.19
CA LEU A 603 -15.78 -15.74 11.85
C LEU A 603 -15.26 -17.14 11.50
N GLY A 604 -16.10 -18.16 11.70
CA GLY A 604 -15.86 -19.49 11.15
C GLY A 604 -16.05 -19.51 9.63
N VAL A 605 -15.74 -20.65 9.00
CA VAL A 605 -16.03 -20.85 7.57
C VAL A 605 -17.55 -20.82 7.36
N ILE A 606 -18.01 -19.97 6.45
CA ILE A 606 -19.42 -19.87 6.05
C ILE A 606 -19.57 -20.53 4.69
N GLN A 607 -20.44 -21.54 4.60
CA GLN A 607 -20.78 -22.21 3.36
C GLN A 607 -22.23 -21.87 3.00
N SER A 608 -22.42 -21.20 1.86
CA SER A 608 -23.76 -20.89 1.36
C SER A 608 -24.43 -22.15 0.79
N LYS A 609 -25.75 -22.09 0.54
CA LYS A 609 -26.45 -23.15 -0.19
C LYS A 609 -25.83 -23.37 -1.58
N ARG A 610 -25.47 -22.29 -2.28
CA ARG A 610 -24.85 -22.34 -3.61
C ARG A 610 -23.49 -23.03 -3.56
N TYR A 611 -22.68 -22.74 -2.56
CA TYR A 611 -21.41 -23.42 -2.33
C TYR A 611 -21.61 -24.94 -2.20
N LEU A 612 -22.58 -25.40 -1.41
CA LEU A 612 -22.87 -26.83 -1.23
C LEU A 612 -23.30 -27.49 -2.55
N GLU A 613 -24.16 -26.83 -3.34
CA GLU A 613 -24.57 -27.32 -4.66
C GLU A 613 -23.39 -27.43 -5.64
N LEU A 614 -22.48 -26.45 -5.65
CA LEU A 614 -21.28 -26.48 -6.48
C LEU A 614 -20.32 -27.58 -6.01
N LYS A 615 -20.15 -27.74 -4.70
CA LYS A 615 -19.34 -28.82 -4.12
C LYS A 615 -19.85 -30.20 -4.56
N GLU A 616 -21.15 -30.46 -4.46
CA GLU A 616 -21.74 -31.72 -4.92
C GLU A 616 -21.45 -31.99 -6.40
N LYS A 617 -21.58 -30.97 -7.26
CA LYS A 617 -21.27 -31.10 -8.70
C LYS A 617 -19.79 -31.40 -8.96
N ILE A 618 -18.89 -30.77 -8.21
CA ILE A 618 -17.45 -30.99 -8.36
C ILE A 618 -17.08 -32.40 -7.91
N LEU A 619 -17.66 -32.89 -6.81
CA LEU A 619 -17.39 -34.25 -6.31
C LEU A 619 -17.94 -35.37 -7.23
N LEU A 620 -18.84 -35.05 -8.16
CA LEU A 620 -19.35 -35.98 -9.16
C LEU A 620 -18.47 -36.05 -10.43
N ARG A 621 -17.48 -35.16 -10.54
CA ARG A 621 -16.53 -35.09 -11.66
C ARG A 621 -15.19 -35.70 -11.25
#